data_AF-A0A960XY55-F1
#
_entry.id   AF-A0A960XY55-F1
#
_cell.length_a   1.000
_cell.length_b   1.000
_cell.length_c   1.000
_cell.angle_alpha   90.00
_cell.angle_beta   90.00
_cell.angle_gamma   90.00
#
_symmetry.space_group_name_H-M   'P 1'
#
loop_
_entity.id
_entity.type
_entity.pdbx_description
1 polymer ?
#
loop_
_entity_poly.entity_id
_entity_poly.type
_entity_poly.pdbx_seq_one_letter_code
_entity_poly.pdbx_strand_id
1 'polypeptide(L)'
;MKFRQMRCQNGLLDRSGYRINSWMFLVLWVLSGCASSESVRQKSLEYLEGRYRESFLVSSIDMQRNEGNWGVALLEVSPQRIPELRFRLNYNYSRDQVIYEDYLLELWGFLLLEKLKASHVTIMDRATVMDFKLARKGSGAVNTRDFPVQKDLNGLSLLEEPTGILALDLTGPVDRSTLLLLSEILRSLRNQGLQKACLDINFTGSDGPGSLRVQSYGKHGIPGPAELQRLLQKEGEPTAFALSQRDYDRALKLMGAAGELQSQQSKREALRIFESIVQKYDSPFRWDPYVVAQSANVYESMYRAGLLHQELGNPQKARFYLGLLEDRLSFVEAPLKYYTMRQEMRKQIAR
;
A
#
# COMPACT_ATOMS: atom_id res chain seq x y z
N MET A 1 -19.26 -8.14 41.76
CA MET A 1 -19.32 -9.58 42.12
C MET A 1 -20.69 -9.92 42.68
N LYS A 2 -21.54 -10.63 41.92
CA LYS A 2 -22.67 -11.40 42.45
C LYS A 2 -22.84 -12.64 41.56
N PHE A 3 -22.43 -13.79 42.09
CA PHE A 3 -22.74 -15.10 41.53
C PHE A 3 -24.26 -15.34 41.63
N ARG A 4 -24.88 -15.83 40.55
CA ARG A 4 -26.17 -16.50 40.62
C ARG A 4 -25.95 -17.95 40.23
N GLN A 5 -26.16 -18.83 41.20
CA GLN A 5 -26.16 -20.27 41.03
C GLN A 5 -27.60 -20.80 41.02
N MET A 6 -27.76 -21.90 40.27
CA MET A 6 -28.77 -22.96 40.33
C MET A 6 -30.21 -22.65 39.87
N ARG A 7 -30.66 -23.45 38.89
CA ARG A 7 -31.49 -24.64 39.20
C ARG A 7 -31.30 -25.72 38.13
N CYS A 8 -30.84 -26.88 38.58
CA CYS A 8 -31.08 -28.16 37.93
C CYS A 8 -32.49 -28.63 38.31
N GLN A 9 -33.25 -29.11 37.34
CA GLN A 9 -34.38 -30.00 37.59
C GLN A 9 -34.04 -31.38 37.05
N ASN A 10 -33.99 -32.34 37.95
CA ASN A 10 -33.93 -33.76 37.66
C ASN A 10 -35.26 -34.22 37.09
N GLY A 11 -35.20 -34.98 35.99
CA GLY A 11 -36.32 -35.73 35.44
C GLY A 11 -35.85 -37.11 34.99
N LEU A 12 -36.03 -38.07 35.91
CA LEU A 12 -36.30 -39.50 35.70
C LEU A 12 -35.24 -40.41 35.05
N LEU A 13 -34.82 -41.34 35.92
CA LEU A 13 -34.23 -42.66 35.69
C LEU A 13 -34.91 -43.44 34.55
N ASP A 14 -34.10 -44.07 33.70
CA ASP A 14 -34.40 -45.42 33.24
C ASP A 14 -33.15 -46.31 33.30
N ARG A 15 -33.40 -47.56 33.71
CA ARG A 15 -32.45 -48.59 34.10
C ARG A 15 -32.04 -49.40 32.87
N SER A 16 -30.78 -49.30 32.48
CA SER A 16 -30.04 -50.47 31.96
C SER A 16 -28.54 -50.24 32.12
N GLY A 17 -27.90 -51.20 32.78
CA GLY A 17 -26.51 -51.12 33.18
C GLY A 17 -25.56 -51.31 32.02
N TYR A 18 -25.00 -50.22 31.51
CA TYR A 18 -23.65 -50.16 30.96
C TYR A 18 -23.07 -48.79 31.35
N ARG A 19 -22.16 -48.77 32.33
CA ARG A 19 -21.26 -47.63 32.53
C ARG A 19 -20.26 -47.63 31.38
N ILE A 20 -20.68 -47.19 30.21
CA ILE A 20 -19.76 -46.69 29.20
C ILE A 20 -19.08 -45.50 29.87
N ASN A 21 -17.79 -45.62 30.15
CA ASN A 21 -16.98 -44.57 30.76
C ASN A 21 -17.12 -43.30 29.92
N SER A 22 -18.04 -42.41 30.33
CA SER A 22 -18.27 -41.10 29.72
C SER A 22 -16.99 -40.26 29.73
N TRP A 23 -16.10 -40.55 30.67
CA TRP A 23 -14.75 -40.00 30.76
C TRP A 23 -13.82 -40.48 29.64
N MET A 24 -13.94 -41.72 29.16
CA MET A 24 -13.12 -42.23 28.06
C MET A 24 -13.55 -41.61 26.73
N PHE A 25 -14.86 -41.41 26.53
CA PHE A 25 -15.37 -40.64 25.39
C PHE A 25 -15.01 -39.17 25.49
N LEU A 26 -15.02 -38.56 26.68
CA LEU A 26 -14.59 -37.16 26.86
C LEU A 26 -13.09 -36.98 26.57
N VAL A 27 -12.24 -37.92 27.01
CA VAL A 27 -10.80 -37.87 26.76
C VAL A 27 -10.49 -38.17 25.28
N LEU A 28 -11.20 -39.11 24.64
CA LEU A 28 -11.09 -39.33 23.19
C LEU A 28 -11.60 -38.12 22.38
N TRP A 29 -12.68 -37.46 22.81
CA TRP A 29 -13.19 -36.23 22.16
C TRP A 29 -12.25 -35.03 22.33
N VAL A 30 -11.68 -34.86 23.52
CA VAL A 30 -10.73 -33.79 23.82
C VAL A 30 -9.39 -33.99 23.10
N LEU A 31 -8.98 -35.25 22.87
CA LEU A 31 -7.76 -35.57 22.11
C LEU A 31 -7.97 -35.55 20.58
N SER A 32 -9.21 -35.69 20.09
CA SER A 32 -9.54 -35.58 18.66
C SER A 32 -9.76 -34.14 18.15
N GLY A 33 -9.76 -33.14 19.03
CA GLY A 33 -10.12 -31.75 18.70
C GLY A 33 -8.96 -30.75 18.62
N CYS A 34 -7.73 -31.14 18.96
CA CYS A 34 -6.57 -30.27 18.83
C CYS A 34 -5.93 -30.42 17.45
N ALA A 35 -6.31 -29.56 16.50
CA ALA A 35 -5.62 -29.48 15.23
C ALA A 35 -4.12 -29.17 15.46
N SER A 36 -3.26 -30.12 15.10
CA SER A 36 -1.80 -29.93 15.12
C SER A 36 -1.37 -29.13 13.89
N SER A 37 -0.22 -28.46 13.98
CA SER A 37 0.39 -27.79 12.82
C SER A 37 0.55 -28.73 11.62
N GLU A 38 0.84 -30.01 11.86
CA GLU A 38 0.96 -31.02 10.80
C GLU A 38 -0.39 -31.34 10.14
N SER A 39 -1.46 -31.46 10.91
CA SER A 39 -2.81 -31.66 10.34
C SER A 39 -3.28 -30.45 9.52
N VAL A 40 -2.93 -29.24 9.96
CA VAL A 40 -3.21 -28.01 9.22
C VAL A 40 -2.39 -27.96 7.94
N ARG A 41 -1.11 -28.35 8.01
CA ARG A 41 -0.21 -28.44 6.86
C ARG A 41 -0.80 -29.35 5.79
N GLN A 42 -1.17 -30.58 6.18
CA GLN A 42 -1.68 -31.58 5.25
C GLN A 42 -2.96 -31.08 4.55
N LYS A 43 -3.95 -30.62 5.32
CA LYS A 43 -5.20 -30.09 4.75
C LYS A 43 -5.00 -28.88 3.85
N SER A 44 -4.07 -27.99 4.22
CA SER A 44 -3.72 -26.83 3.40
C SER A 44 -3.09 -27.25 2.08
N LEU A 45 -2.20 -28.24 2.10
CA LEU A 45 -1.61 -28.82 0.89
C LEU A 45 -2.68 -29.50 0.04
N GLU A 46 -3.54 -30.34 0.62
CA GLU A 46 -4.66 -30.99 -0.10
C GLU A 46 -5.57 -29.98 -0.81
N TYR A 47 -5.90 -28.85 -0.15
CA TYR A 47 -6.64 -27.75 -0.77
C TYR A 47 -5.90 -27.17 -1.99
N LEU A 48 -4.62 -26.81 -1.82
CA LEU A 48 -3.84 -26.16 -2.85
C LEU A 48 -3.58 -27.08 -4.04
N GLU A 49 -3.18 -28.33 -3.78
CA GLU A 49 -2.92 -29.35 -4.79
C GLU A 49 -4.20 -29.71 -5.55
N GLY A 50 -5.34 -29.82 -4.86
CA GLY A 50 -6.63 -30.04 -5.49
C GLY A 50 -7.06 -28.89 -6.39
N ARG A 51 -6.79 -27.64 -5.98
CA ARG A 51 -7.17 -26.43 -6.71
C ARG A 51 -6.29 -26.16 -7.93
N TYR A 52 -4.97 -26.24 -7.75
CA TYR A 52 -3.99 -25.81 -8.77
C TYR A 52 -3.36 -26.96 -9.54
N ARG A 53 -3.59 -28.22 -9.12
CA ARG A 53 -3.06 -29.43 -9.76
C ARG A 53 -1.53 -29.44 -9.83
N GLU A 54 -0.88 -28.88 -8.81
CA GLU A 54 0.56 -28.87 -8.64
C GLU A 54 0.90 -29.05 -7.17
N SER A 55 2.13 -29.51 -6.88
CA SER A 55 2.57 -29.70 -5.49
C SER A 55 3.18 -28.45 -4.89
N PHE A 56 3.00 -28.31 -3.57
CA PHE A 56 3.44 -27.15 -2.80
C PHE A 56 4.35 -27.54 -1.63
N LEU A 57 5.19 -26.60 -1.20
CA LEU A 57 6.06 -26.70 -0.03
C LEU A 57 5.62 -25.65 0.99
N VAL A 58 5.41 -26.07 2.23
CA VAL A 58 5.13 -25.17 3.34
C VAL A 58 6.44 -24.80 4.01
N SER A 59 6.77 -23.51 3.99
CA SER A 59 7.99 -22.95 4.56
C SER A 59 7.83 -22.60 6.04
N SER A 60 6.65 -22.11 6.42
CA SER A 60 6.33 -21.78 7.81
C SER A 60 4.83 -21.91 8.07
N ILE A 61 4.48 -22.19 9.33
CA ILE A 61 3.10 -22.25 9.83
C ILE A 61 3.05 -21.49 11.15
N ASP A 62 2.32 -20.38 11.15
CA ASP A 62 2.02 -19.60 12.35
C ASP A 62 0.59 -19.90 12.79
N MET A 63 0.46 -20.63 13.91
CA MET A 63 -0.82 -21.01 14.48
C MET A 63 -1.35 -19.84 15.32
N GLN A 64 -2.33 -19.11 14.81
CA GLN A 64 -2.82 -17.88 15.41
C GLN A 64 -3.99 -18.14 16.36
N ARG A 65 -3.94 -17.48 17.53
CA ARG A 65 -5.03 -17.42 18.50
C ARG A 65 -5.42 -15.95 18.67
N ASN A 66 -6.34 -15.47 17.83
CA ASN A 66 -6.87 -14.11 18.00
C ASN A 66 -8.15 -14.17 18.84
N GLU A 67 -8.30 -13.22 19.77
CA GLU A 67 -9.51 -13.03 20.56
C GLU A 67 -10.70 -12.81 19.62
N GLY A 68 -11.51 -13.86 19.39
CA GLY A 68 -12.67 -13.84 18.49
C GLY A 68 -12.56 -14.73 17.24
N ASN A 69 -11.35 -15.12 16.82
CA ASN A 69 -11.11 -16.04 15.71
C ASN A 69 -10.29 -17.25 16.19
N TRP A 70 -10.99 -18.23 16.74
CA TRP A 70 -10.38 -19.51 17.14
C TRP A 70 -10.10 -20.38 15.91
N GLY A 71 -8.85 -20.85 15.82
CA GLY A 71 -8.42 -21.89 14.90
C GLY A 71 -8.11 -21.42 13.49
N VAL A 72 -7.17 -20.49 13.41
CA VAL A 72 -6.65 -19.93 12.17
C VAL A 72 -5.14 -20.16 12.12
N ALA A 73 -4.61 -20.48 10.95
CA ALA A 73 -3.19 -20.63 10.70
C ALA A 73 -2.80 -19.79 9.48
N LEU A 74 -1.71 -19.05 9.61
CA LEU A 74 -1.07 -18.39 8.49
C LEU A 74 0.10 -19.25 8.02
N LEU A 75 0.05 -19.69 6.77
CA LEU A 75 1.08 -20.51 6.14
C LEU A 75 1.82 -19.67 5.10
N GLU A 76 3.15 -19.78 5.07
CA GLU A 76 3.95 -19.35 3.93
C GLU A 76 4.26 -20.57 3.07
N VAL A 77 3.89 -20.49 1.79
CA VAL A 77 3.86 -21.63 0.88
C VAL A 77 4.55 -21.25 -0.44
N SER A 78 5.18 -22.22 -1.09
CA SER A 78 5.72 -22.07 -2.45
C SER A 78 5.36 -23.28 -3.33
N PRO A 79 5.07 -23.08 -4.63
CA PRO A 79 4.90 -24.21 -5.55
C PRO A 79 6.25 -24.88 -5.83
N GLN A 80 6.28 -26.20 -5.94
CA GLN A 80 7.52 -26.93 -6.23
C GLN A 80 8.11 -26.57 -7.59
N ARG A 81 7.27 -26.19 -8.56
CA ARG A 81 7.71 -25.80 -9.91
C ARG A 81 8.42 -24.44 -9.95
N ILE A 82 8.08 -23.55 -9.01
CA ILE A 82 8.63 -22.19 -8.93
C ILE A 82 8.92 -21.89 -7.45
N PRO A 83 9.98 -22.49 -6.87
CA PRO A 83 10.27 -22.38 -5.44
C PRO A 83 10.53 -20.95 -4.96
N GLU A 84 10.90 -20.05 -5.87
CA GLU A 84 11.11 -18.62 -5.64
C GLU A 84 9.79 -17.89 -5.35
N LEU A 85 8.67 -18.42 -5.84
CA LEU A 85 7.35 -17.85 -5.61
C LEU A 85 6.87 -18.19 -4.20
N ARG A 86 6.87 -17.20 -3.31
CA ARG A 86 6.34 -17.35 -1.96
C ARG A 86 5.02 -16.61 -1.85
N PHE A 87 4.02 -17.29 -1.33
CA PHE A 87 2.70 -16.71 -1.12
C PHE A 87 2.16 -17.13 0.25
N ARG A 88 1.11 -16.45 0.70
CA ARG A 88 0.48 -16.68 1.99
C ARG A 88 -0.88 -17.32 1.82
N LEU A 89 -1.12 -18.32 2.67
CA LEU A 89 -2.41 -18.97 2.82
C LEU A 89 -2.87 -18.78 4.27
N ASN A 90 -4.03 -18.17 4.46
CA ASN A 90 -4.67 -18.07 5.75
C ASN A 90 -5.79 -19.11 5.83
N TYR A 91 -5.59 -20.15 6.64
CA TYR A 91 -6.48 -21.31 6.75
C TYR A 91 -7.21 -21.33 8.09
N ASN A 92 -8.54 -21.42 8.07
CA ASN A 92 -9.35 -21.65 9.25
C ASN A 92 -9.55 -23.15 9.46
N TYR A 93 -8.74 -23.75 10.32
CA TYR A 93 -8.81 -25.19 10.60
C TYR A 93 -9.95 -25.58 11.55
N SER A 94 -10.59 -24.63 12.24
CA SER A 94 -11.83 -24.88 12.99
C SER A 94 -13.05 -25.10 12.07
N ARG A 95 -13.04 -24.47 10.88
CA ARG A 95 -14.14 -24.47 9.92
C ARG A 95 -13.80 -25.11 8.58
N ASP A 96 -12.59 -25.65 8.47
CA ASP A 96 -12.07 -26.31 7.26
C ASP A 96 -12.21 -25.44 5.99
N GLN A 97 -11.80 -24.18 6.09
CA GLN A 97 -11.98 -23.20 5.01
C GLN A 97 -10.77 -22.27 4.87
N VAL A 98 -10.48 -21.86 3.64
CA VAL A 98 -9.50 -20.81 3.37
C VAL A 98 -10.13 -19.44 3.61
N ILE A 99 -9.50 -18.64 4.46
CA ILE A 99 -9.86 -17.24 4.70
C ILE A 99 -9.26 -16.35 3.63
N TYR A 100 -8.00 -16.58 3.27
CA TYR A 100 -7.24 -15.78 2.31
C TYR A 100 -6.17 -16.63 1.60
N GLU A 101 -5.97 -16.38 0.31
CA GLU A 101 -4.81 -16.84 -0.45
C GLU A 101 -4.42 -15.78 -1.49
N ASP A 102 -3.12 -15.59 -1.73
CA ASP A 102 -2.60 -14.69 -2.77
C ASP A 102 -1.79 -15.39 -3.87
N TYR A 103 -1.82 -16.72 -3.94
CA TYR A 103 -1.03 -17.50 -4.92
C TYR A 103 -1.11 -16.95 -6.36
N LEU A 104 -2.32 -16.74 -6.90
CA LEU A 104 -2.47 -16.25 -8.28
C LEU A 104 -1.98 -14.81 -8.47
N LEU A 105 -2.05 -13.98 -7.42
CA LEU A 105 -1.56 -12.61 -7.46
C LEU A 105 -0.04 -12.60 -7.44
N GLU A 106 0.58 -13.39 -6.57
CA GLU A 106 2.02 -13.60 -6.56
C GLU A 106 2.50 -14.20 -7.89
N LEU A 107 1.83 -15.23 -8.41
CA LEU A 107 2.17 -15.86 -9.68
C LEU A 107 2.11 -14.86 -10.83
N TRP A 108 1.08 -14.01 -10.88
CA TRP A 108 1.00 -12.96 -11.90
C TRP A 108 2.12 -11.93 -11.74
N GLY A 109 2.44 -11.53 -10.50
CA GLY A 109 3.56 -10.65 -10.20
C GLY A 109 4.89 -11.23 -10.68
N PHE A 110 5.14 -12.51 -10.41
CA PHE A 110 6.31 -13.23 -10.87
C PHE A 110 6.39 -13.30 -12.40
N LEU A 111 5.31 -13.68 -13.08
CA LEU A 111 5.29 -13.76 -14.55
C LEU A 111 5.52 -12.40 -15.21
N LEU A 112 4.99 -11.33 -14.61
CA LEU A 112 5.23 -9.97 -15.07
C LEU A 112 6.70 -9.57 -14.86
N LEU A 113 7.28 -9.89 -13.70
CA LEU A 113 8.68 -9.63 -13.43
C LEU A 113 9.60 -10.35 -14.44
N GLU A 114 9.34 -11.62 -14.73
CA GLU A 114 10.10 -12.38 -15.73
C GLU A 114 9.98 -11.76 -17.13
N LYS A 115 8.79 -11.28 -17.50
CA LYS A 115 8.58 -10.54 -18.76
C LYS A 115 9.37 -9.23 -18.80
N LEU A 116 9.44 -8.50 -17.68
CA LEU A 116 10.24 -7.28 -17.57
C LEU A 116 11.73 -7.57 -17.68
N LYS A 117 12.22 -8.61 -17.00
CA LYS A 117 13.61 -9.10 -17.12
C LYS A 117 13.99 -9.38 -18.57
N ALA A 118 13.13 -10.11 -19.28
CA ALA A 118 13.38 -10.46 -20.68
C ALA A 118 13.36 -9.24 -21.63
N SER A 119 12.53 -8.22 -21.33
CA SER A 119 12.35 -7.06 -22.22
C SER A 119 13.25 -5.86 -21.90
N HIS A 120 13.85 -5.80 -20.70
CA HIS A 120 14.66 -4.67 -20.23
C HIS A 120 16.01 -5.13 -19.65
N VAL A 121 16.62 -6.13 -20.29
CA VAL A 121 17.86 -6.81 -19.85
C VAL A 121 18.92 -5.82 -19.36
N THR A 122 19.17 -4.73 -20.09
CA THR A 122 20.20 -3.73 -19.74
C THR A 122 20.05 -3.12 -18.35
N ILE A 123 18.82 -2.82 -17.90
CA ILE A 123 18.63 -2.29 -16.54
C ILE A 123 18.62 -3.41 -15.50
N MET A 124 18.14 -4.59 -15.90
CA MET A 124 17.93 -5.73 -15.03
C MET A 124 19.26 -6.39 -14.66
N ASP A 125 20.22 -6.44 -15.57
CA ASP A 125 21.59 -6.90 -15.33
C ASP A 125 22.35 -6.02 -14.32
N ARG A 126 21.94 -4.76 -14.19
CA ARG A 126 22.51 -3.80 -13.23
C ARG A 126 21.84 -3.83 -11.87
N ALA A 127 20.73 -4.56 -11.74
CA ALA A 127 19.95 -4.64 -10.52
C ALA A 127 20.53 -5.71 -9.58
N THR A 128 21.00 -5.31 -8.40
CA THR A 128 21.47 -6.22 -7.35
C THR A 128 20.33 -6.76 -6.48
N VAL A 129 19.25 -5.98 -6.36
CA VAL A 129 18.00 -6.40 -5.72
C VAL A 129 16.88 -6.10 -6.70
N MET A 130 15.93 -7.02 -6.80
CA MET A 130 14.76 -6.89 -7.64
C MET A 130 13.57 -7.52 -6.94
N ASP A 131 12.54 -6.72 -6.69
CA ASP A 131 11.30 -7.13 -6.04
C ASP A 131 10.13 -6.49 -6.79
N PHE A 132 9.06 -7.26 -7.02
CA PHE A 132 7.86 -6.76 -7.69
C PHE A 132 6.63 -7.14 -6.87
N LYS A 133 5.83 -6.14 -6.54
CA LYS A 133 4.62 -6.30 -5.72
C LYS A 133 3.40 -5.78 -6.45
N LEU A 134 2.29 -6.48 -6.24
CA LEU A 134 0.98 -6.06 -6.68
C LEU A 134 0.15 -5.67 -5.48
N ALA A 135 -0.31 -4.43 -5.45
CA ALA A 135 -1.13 -3.85 -4.39
C ALA A 135 -2.55 -3.51 -4.89
N ARG A 136 -3.50 -3.47 -3.95
CA ARG A 136 -4.92 -3.15 -4.16
C ARG A 136 -5.26 -1.79 -3.56
N LYS A 137 -6.40 -1.20 -3.96
CA LYS A 137 -6.94 -0.03 -3.25
C LYS A 137 -7.19 -0.38 -1.77
N GLY A 138 -6.75 0.48 -0.85
CA GLY A 138 -6.96 0.30 0.59
C GLY A 138 -5.90 -0.54 1.31
N SER A 139 -4.88 -1.06 0.63
CA SER A 139 -3.75 -1.73 1.29
C SER A 139 -2.72 -0.76 1.88
N GLY A 140 -3.05 0.53 1.99
CA GLY A 140 -2.19 1.58 2.57
C GLY A 140 -2.01 1.50 4.09
N ALA A 141 -2.32 0.35 4.66
CA ALA A 141 -1.98 0.01 6.03
C ALA A 141 -0.96 -1.12 5.99
N VAL A 142 0.27 -0.76 6.37
CA VAL A 142 1.03 -1.56 7.33
C VAL A 142 0.03 -2.24 8.28
N ASN A 143 -0.19 -3.55 8.15
CA ASN A 143 -0.94 -4.45 9.06
C ASN A 143 -2.47 -4.69 8.96
N THR A 144 -3.17 -4.52 7.84
CA THR A 144 -4.56 -5.09 7.71
C THR A 144 -4.69 -5.93 6.44
N ARG A 145 -4.34 -7.23 6.34
CA ARG A 145 -4.48 -8.45 7.16
C ARG A 145 -5.85 -9.11 7.29
N ASP A 146 -6.92 -8.59 6.68
CA ASP A 146 -8.20 -9.33 6.63
C ASP A 146 -8.99 -8.98 5.37
N PHE A 147 -9.01 -9.86 4.35
CA PHE A 147 -10.13 -9.90 3.39
C PHE A 147 -10.39 -11.32 2.84
N PRO A 148 -11.67 -11.70 2.66
CA PRO A 148 -12.11 -13.07 2.33
C PRO A 148 -11.88 -13.46 0.86
N VAL A 149 -11.56 -14.75 0.65
CA VAL A 149 -11.52 -15.41 -0.68
C VAL A 149 -12.88 -15.32 -1.36
N GLN A 150 -12.97 -14.56 -2.46
CA GLN A 150 -14.01 -14.79 -3.47
C GLN A 150 -13.52 -15.89 -4.43
N LYS A 151 -14.37 -16.89 -4.66
CA LYS A 151 -14.05 -18.14 -5.37
C LYS A 151 -13.68 -17.95 -6.85
N ASP A 152 -13.95 -16.76 -7.40
CA ASP A 152 -13.92 -16.48 -8.83
C ASP A 152 -12.81 -15.47 -9.14
N LEU A 153 -11.55 -15.91 -9.08
CA LEU A 153 -10.37 -15.07 -9.32
C LEU A 153 -10.24 -14.68 -10.81
N ASN A 154 -11.02 -13.70 -11.26
CA ASN A 154 -10.65 -12.85 -12.40
C ASN A 154 -9.75 -11.72 -11.86
N GLY A 155 -8.44 -12.02 -11.77
CA GLY A 155 -7.46 -11.39 -10.86
C GLY A 155 -7.20 -9.87 -10.94
N LEU A 156 -7.80 -9.14 -11.89
CA LEU A 156 -7.65 -7.68 -11.99
C LEU A 156 -8.90 -6.90 -11.55
N SER A 157 -10.10 -7.44 -11.81
CA SER A 157 -11.37 -6.75 -11.52
C SER A 157 -11.64 -6.65 -10.01
N LEU A 158 -10.97 -7.47 -9.20
CA LEU A 158 -11.08 -7.48 -7.74
C LEU A 158 -10.10 -6.53 -7.04
N LEU A 159 -9.18 -5.87 -7.76
CA LEU A 159 -8.12 -5.06 -7.15
C LEU A 159 -8.53 -3.60 -6.89
N GLU A 160 -9.75 -3.20 -7.28
CA GLU A 160 -10.34 -1.83 -7.30
C GLU A 160 -9.46 -0.76 -8.00
N GLU A 161 -8.18 -0.66 -7.61
CA GLU A 161 -7.08 0.09 -8.23
C GLU A 161 -5.79 -0.75 -8.25
N PRO A 162 -5.63 -1.68 -9.23
CA PRO A 162 -4.44 -2.53 -9.33
C PRO A 162 -3.17 -1.69 -9.47
N THR A 163 -2.21 -1.91 -8.58
CA THR A 163 -0.96 -1.14 -8.46
C THR A 163 0.24 -2.07 -8.54
N GLY A 164 1.11 -1.89 -9.53
CA GLY A 164 2.40 -2.60 -9.57
C GLY A 164 3.51 -1.73 -9.01
N ILE A 165 4.33 -2.30 -8.14
CA ILE A 165 5.48 -1.62 -7.52
C ILE A 165 6.71 -2.44 -7.88
N LEU A 166 7.62 -1.87 -8.65
CA LEU A 166 8.91 -2.48 -8.96
C LEU A 166 10.00 -1.81 -8.12
N ALA A 167 10.63 -2.58 -7.25
CA ALA A 167 11.78 -2.16 -6.48
C ALA A 167 13.08 -2.70 -7.06
N LEU A 168 14.05 -1.81 -7.30
CA LEU A 168 15.37 -2.14 -7.84
C LEU A 168 16.47 -1.45 -7.04
N ASP A 169 17.52 -2.18 -6.71
CA ASP A 169 18.80 -1.59 -6.31
C ASP A 169 19.73 -1.62 -7.52
N LEU A 170 19.96 -0.46 -8.14
CA LEU A 170 20.77 -0.35 -9.36
C LEU A 170 22.20 0.06 -9.04
N THR A 171 23.14 -0.57 -9.72
CA THR A 171 24.57 -0.20 -9.69
C THR A 171 24.96 0.62 -10.91
N GLY A 172 25.95 1.51 -10.75
CA GLY A 172 26.48 2.36 -11.81
C GLY A 172 25.74 3.70 -11.99
N PRO A 173 26.13 4.51 -12.99
CA PRO A 173 25.61 5.86 -13.16
C PRO A 173 24.14 5.90 -13.56
N VAL A 174 23.41 6.92 -13.09
CA VAL A 174 22.03 7.21 -13.51
C VAL A 174 22.04 8.34 -14.52
N ASP A 175 22.28 7.97 -15.78
CA ASP A 175 22.33 8.88 -16.90
C ASP A 175 20.98 8.96 -17.65
N ARG A 176 20.93 9.77 -18.70
CA ARG A 176 19.73 9.93 -19.52
C ARG A 176 19.24 8.61 -20.13
N SER A 177 20.14 7.69 -20.49
CA SER A 177 19.76 6.39 -21.06
C SER A 177 19.08 5.50 -20.02
N THR A 178 19.62 5.46 -18.79
CA THR A 178 19.01 4.77 -17.64
C THR A 178 17.61 5.31 -17.35
N LEU A 179 17.44 6.64 -17.33
CA LEU A 179 16.14 7.27 -17.09
C LEU A 179 15.12 6.97 -18.21
N LEU A 180 15.58 6.83 -19.45
CA LEU A 180 14.72 6.44 -20.58
C LEU A 180 14.21 5.00 -20.40
N LEU A 181 15.10 4.08 -20.03
CA LEU A 181 14.74 2.68 -19.73
C LEU A 181 13.75 2.59 -18.55
N LEU A 182 13.95 3.36 -17.47
CA LEU A 182 13.01 3.40 -16.35
C LEU A 182 11.61 3.92 -16.76
N SER A 183 11.55 4.92 -17.63
CA SER A 183 10.29 5.42 -18.21
C SER A 183 9.60 4.34 -19.04
N GLU A 184 10.35 3.56 -19.83
CA GLU A 184 9.82 2.43 -20.61
C GLU A 184 9.29 1.31 -19.73
N ILE A 185 9.93 1.02 -18.61
CA ILE A 185 9.43 0.04 -17.63
C ILE A 185 8.09 0.50 -17.05
N LEU A 186 7.98 1.76 -16.62
CA LEU A 186 6.70 2.33 -16.15
C LEU A 186 5.60 2.20 -17.20
N ARG A 187 5.93 2.46 -18.47
CA ARG A 187 5.01 2.29 -19.60
C ARG A 187 4.61 0.82 -19.78
N SER A 188 5.56 -0.10 -19.73
CA SER A 188 5.32 -1.54 -19.87
C SER A 188 4.41 -2.07 -18.76
N LEU A 189 4.64 -1.64 -17.51
CA LEU A 189 3.80 -1.95 -16.36
C LEU A 189 2.37 -1.42 -16.55
N ARG A 190 2.22 -0.13 -16.93
CA ARG A 190 0.91 0.48 -17.21
C ARG A 190 0.16 -0.25 -18.33
N ASN A 191 0.88 -0.71 -19.36
CA ASN A 191 0.31 -1.47 -20.48
C ASN A 191 -0.19 -2.87 -20.08
N GLN A 192 0.13 -3.38 -18.89
CA GLN A 192 -0.46 -4.62 -18.37
C GLN A 192 -1.86 -4.42 -17.76
N GLY A 193 -2.47 -3.23 -17.90
CA GLY A 193 -3.77 -2.93 -17.32
C GLY A 193 -3.72 -2.48 -15.86
N LEU A 194 -2.52 -2.22 -15.33
CA LEU A 194 -2.36 -1.61 -14.02
C LEU A 194 -2.89 -0.17 -14.01
N GLN A 195 -3.66 0.19 -13.00
CA GLN A 195 -4.09 1.57 -12.80
C GLN A 195 -2.95 2.44 -12.26
N LYS A 196 -2.05 1.85 -11.46
CA LYS A 196 -0.84 2.50 -10.95
C LYS A 196 0.39 1.66 -11.25
N ALA A 197 1.47 2.31 -11.65
CA ALA A 197 2.79 1.71 -11.72
C ALA A 197 3.75 2.59 -10.92
N CYS A 198 4.46 1.99 -9.98
CA CYS A 198 5.44 2.64 -9.14
C CYS A 198 6.83 2.06 -9.39
N LEU A 199 7.84 2.91 -9.39
CA LEU A 199 9.22 2.50 -9.26
C LEU A 199 9.78 2.98 -7.93
N ASP A 200 10.45 2.05 -7.28
CA ASP A 200 11.22 2.20 -6.07
C ASP A 200 12.67 1.90 -6.41
N ILE A 201 13.46 2.92 -6.74
CA ILE A 201 14.84 2.68 -7.16
C ILE A 201 15.78 3.26 -6.12
N ASN A 202 16.71 2.43 -5.64
CA ASN A 202 17.92 2.91 -4.97
C ASN A 202 19.08 2.76 -5.96
N PHE A 203 20.01 3.71 -5.96
CA PHE A 203 21.16 3.69 -6.85
C PHE A 203 22.44 3.77 -6.04
N THR A 204 23.45 3.02 -6.46
CA THR A 204 24.82 3.10 -5.96
C THR A 204 25.75 3.32 -7.15
N GLY A 205 26.32 4.53 -7.27
CA GLY A 205 27.11 4.93 -8.42
C GLY A 205 28.28 5.84 -8.07
N SER A 206 29.07 6.18 -9.08
CA SER A 206 30.24 7.07 -8.96
C SER A 206 29.89 8.46 -8.42
N ASP A 207 28.66 8.92 -8.66
CA ASP A 207 28.16 10.22 -8.21
C ASP A 207 27.53 10.17 -6.80
N GLY A 208 27.73 9.05 -6.10
CA GLY A 208 27.19 8.78 -4.78
C GLY A 208 25.88 7.99 -4.80
N PRO A 209 25.47 7.48 -3.63
CA PRO A 209 24.18 6.83 -3.45
C PRO A 209 23.01 7.80 -3.62
N GLY A 210 21.85 7.27 -4.02
CA GLY A 210 20.63 8.04 -4.18
C GLY A 210 19.39 7.17 -4.36
N SER A 211 18.25 7.81 -4.56
CA SER A 211 16.97 7.12 -4.78
C SER A 211 16.07 7.86 -5.77
N LEU A 212 15.16 7.11 -6.38
CA LEU A 212 14.08 7.60 -7.23
C LEU A 212 12.80 6.89 -6.83
N ARG A 213 11.84 7.66 -6.33
CA ARG A 213 10.51 7.18 -5.93
C ARG A 213 9.48 7.82 -6.84
N VAL A 214 8.92 7.05 -7.76
CA VAL A 214 8.02 7.57 -8.80
C VAL A 214 6.77 6.73 -8.94
N GLN A 215 5.63 7.37 -9.17
CA GLN A 215 4.36 6.76 -9.52
C GLN A 215 3.82 7.34 -10.82
N SER A 216 3.30 6.48 -11.68
CA SER A 216 2.47 6.84 -12.82
C SER A 216 1.07 6.27 -12.61
N TYR A 217 0.08 7.15 -12.60
CA TYR A 217 -1.33 6.81 -12.41
C TYR A 217 -2.14 7.24 -13.62
N GLY A 218 -3.21 6.51 -13.96
CA GLY A 218 -3.87 6.60 -15.27
C GLY A 218 -4.46 7.94 -15.70
N LYS A 219 -4.65 8.91 -14.80
CA LYS A 219 -5.01 10.30 -15.19
C LYS A 219 -3.83 11.10 -15.73
N HIS A 220 -2.61 10.65 -15.46
CA HIS A 220 -1.35 11.28 -15.85
C HIS A 220 -0.61 10.43 -16.89
N GLY A 221 0.24 11.08 -17.67
CA GLY A 221 1.13 10.38 -18.61
C GLY A 221 2.19 9.52 -17.90
N ILE A 222 3.01 8.85 -18.69
CA ILE A 222 4.23 8.23 -18.17
C ILE A 222 5.29 9.33 -18.03
N PRO A 223 5.96 9.48 -16.88
CA PRO A 223 7.03 10.46 -16.73
C PRO A 223 8.19 10.14 -17.68
N GLY A 224 8.63 11.13 -18.44
CA GLY A 224 9.81 11.07 -19.29
C GLY A 224 11.11 11.29 -18.52
N PRO A 225 12.28 11.18 -19.19
CA PRO A 225 13.58 11.27 -18.54
C PRO A 225 13.80 12.58 -17.77
N ALA A 226 13.33 13.71 -18.30
CA ALA A 226 13.49 15.01 -17.64
C ALA A 226 12.66 15.12 -16.35
N GLU A 227 11.51 14.46 -16.29
CA GLU A 227 10.65 14.42 -15.11
C GLU A 227 11.23 13.48 -14.05
N LEU A 228 11.72 12.31 -14.48
CA LEU A 228 12.43 11.37 -13.59
C LEU A 228 13.71 11.99 -13.02
N GLN A 229 14.48 12.72 -13.82
CA GLN A 229 15.68 13.41 -13.37
C GLN A 229 15.40 14.41 -12.23
N ARG A 230 14.25 15.09 -12.25
CA ARG A 230 13.84 16.03 -11.19
C ARG A 230 13.37 15.35 -9.90
N LEU A 231 13.04 14.06 -9.98
CA LEU A 231 12.58 13.24 -8.85
C LEU A 231 13.72 12.44 -8.22
N LEU A 232 14.88 12.39 -8.87
CA LEU A 232 16.07 11.76 -8.34
C LEU A 232 16.55 12.55 -7.12
N GLN A 233 16.76 11.84 -6.02
CA GLN A 233 17.23 12.39 -4.75
C GLN A 233 18.58 11.74 -4.43
N LYS A 234 19.66 12.51 -4.39
CA LYS A 234 20.95 11.99 -3.91
C LYS A 234 20.98 11.95 -2.39
N GLU A 235 21.78 11.05 -1.83
CA GLU A 235 21.97 11.00 -0.39
C GLU A 235 22.54 12.33 0.13
N GLY A 236 21.98 12.83 1.23
CA GLY A 236 22.36 14.12 1.80
C GLY A 236 21.78 15.35 1.10
N GLU A 237 21.12 15.21 -0.06
CA GLU A 237 20.37 16.32 -0.64
C GLU A 237 19.16 16.65 0.25
N PRO A 238 18.85 17.94 0.47
CA PRO A 238 17.69 18.33 1.24
C PRO A 238 16.39 17.95 0.52
N THR A 239 15.38 17.54 1.29
CA THR A 239 14.05 17.23 0.76
C THR A 239 13.33 18.50 0.30
N ALA A 240 12.26 18.35 -0.50
CA ALA A 240 11.42 19.48 -0.90
C ALA A 240 10.85 20.24 0.32
N PHE A 241 10.51 19.53 1.39
CA PHE A 241 10.12 20.11 2.68
C PHE A 241 11.21 21.00 3.26
N ALA A 242 12.43 20.48 3.40
CA ALA A 242 13.57 21.24 3.94
C ALA A 242 13.90 22.46 3.06
N LEU A 243 13.87 22.29 1.73
CA LEU A 243 14.12 23.36 0.76
C LEU A 243 13.06 24.46 0.75
N SER A 244 11.82 24.14 1.15
CA SER A 244 10.70 25.09 1.14
C SER A 244 10.37 25.65 2.53
N GLN A 245 10.92 25.09 3.61
CA GLN A 245 10.56 25.44 4.99
C GLN A 245 10.67 26.93 5.28
N ARG A 246 11.80 27.55 4.93
CA ARG A 246 12.03 28.98 5.18
C ARG A 246 11.01 29.87 4.48
N ASP A 247 10.72 29.57 3.21
CA ASP A 247 9.77 30.33 2.40
C ASP A 247 8.34 30.09 2.90
N TYR A 248 8.01 28.85 3.27
CA TYR A 248 6.73 28.48 3.85
C TYR A 248 6.47 29.24 5.16
N ASP A 249 7.44 29.25 6.08
CA ASP A 249 7.35 29.97 7.35
C ASP A 249 7.23 31.49 7.15
N ARG A 250 7.95 32.05 6.15
CA ARG A 250 7.80 33.46 5.78
C ARG A 250 6.39 33.75 5.28
N ALA A 251 5.83 32.91 4.42
CA ALA A 251 4.46 33.07 3.92
C ALA A 251 3.43 32.96 5.04
N LEU A 252 3.61 32.03 5.99
CA LEU A 252 2.74 31.92 7.17
C LEU A 252 2.82 33.15 8.06
N LYS A 253 4.02 33.68 8.33
CA LYS A 253 4.19 34.94 9.08
C LYS A 253 3.49 36.10 8.39
N LEU A 254 3.60 36.16 7.07
CA LEU A 254 2.89 37.16 6.28
C LEU A 254 1.39 37.03 6.41
N MET A 255 0.83 35.82 6.63
CA MET A 255 -0.61 35.60 6.87
C MET A 255 -1.09 35.88 8.31
N GLY A 256 -0.18 36.02 9.27
CA GLY A 256 -0.50 36.36 10.67
C GLY A 256 -1.25 35.27 11.43
N ALA A 257 -1.50 35.52 12.72
CA ALA A 257 -2.32 34.62 13.53
C ALA A 257 -3.82 34.81 13.21
N ALA A 258 -4.62 33.76 13.43
CA ALA A 258 -6.07 33.83 13.22
C ALA A 258 -6.67 34.93 14.11
N GLY A 259 -7.17 36.00 13.49
CA GLY A 259 -7.76 37.17 14.16
C GLY A 259 -7.09 38.52 13.85
N GLU A 260 -5.90 38.53 13.22
CA GLU A 260 -5.25 39.78 12.81
C GLU A 260 -5.78 40.30 11.46
N LEU A 261 -6.15 41.58 11.42
CA LEU A 261 -6.56 42.28 10.20
C LEU A 261 -5.34 42.50 9.30
N GLN A 262 -5.17 41.56 8.39
CA GLN A 262 -4.09 41.50 7.42
C GLN A 262 -4.30 42.46 6.25
N SER A 263 -3.27 43.22 5.89
CA SER A 263 -3.33 44.07 4.69
C SER A 263 -3.49 43.22 3.43
N GLN A 264 -4.22 43.73 2.44
CA GLN A 264 -4.33 43.11 1.11
C GLN A 264 -2.96 42.89 0.45
N GLN A 265 -1.98 43.73 0.76
CA GLN A 265 -0.60 43.61 0.27
C GLN A 265 0.12 42.40 0.87
N SER A 266 -0.01 42.17 2.19
CA SER A 266 0.57 41.01 2.89
C SER A 266 0.02 39.69 2.35
N LYS A 267 -1.29 39.63 2.10
CA LYS A 267 -1.94 38.45 1.50
C LYS A 267 -1.44 38.15 0.09
N ARG A 268 -1.24 39.18 -0.74
CA ARG A 268 -0.68 39.02 -2.10
C ARG A 268 0.78 38.58 -2.07
N GLU A 269 1.56 39.04 -1.11
CA GLU A 269 2.96 38.61 -0.94
C GLU A 269 3.04 37.15 -0.47
N ALA A 270 2.24 36.77 0.53
CA ALA A 270 2.14 35.38 0.99
C ALA A 270 1.72 34.44 -0.14
N LEU A 271 0.72 34.85 -0.93
CA LEU A 271 0.26 34.11 -2.09
C LEU A 271 1.39 33.85 -3.09
N ARG A 272 2.16 34.88 -3.47
CA ARG A 272 3.30 34.71 -4.40
C ARG A 272 4.32 33.70 -3.91
N ILE A 273 4.59 33.68 -2.60
CA ILE A 273 5.54 32.72 -2.02
C ILE A 273 4.97 31.29 -2.08
N PHE A 274 3.71 31.10 -1.70
CA PHE A 274 3.06 29.78 -1.82
C PHE A 274 3.02 29.28 -3.27
N GLU A 275 2.66 30.13 -4.23
CA GLU A 275 2.65 29.77 -5.66
C GLU A 275 4.06 29.38 -6.15
N SER A 276 5.10 30.08 -5.70
CA SER A 276 6.50 29.78 -6.03
C SER A 276 6.94 28.41 -5.49
N ILE A 277 6.58 28.07 -4.24
CA ILE A 277 6.85 26.75 -3.66
C ILE A 277 6.18 25.66 -4.50
N VAL A 278 4.91 25.84 -4.83
CA VAL A 278 4.15 24.87 -5.65
C VAL A 278 4.79 24.71 -7.03
N GLN A 279 5.05 25.81 -7.74
CA GLN A 279 5.61 25.79 -9.08
C GLN A 279 6.98 25.08 -9.14
N LYS A 280 7.79 25.25 -8.09
CA LYS A 280 9.16 24.72 -8.07
C LYS A 280 9.24 23.24 -7.68
N TYR A 281 8.37 22.78 -6.79
CA TYR A 281 8.54 21.47 -6.14
C TYR A 281 7.40 20.47 -6.40
N ASP A 282 6.22 20.92 -6.85
CA ASP A 282 5.13 20.02 -7.21
C ASP A 282 5.52 19.07 -8.34
N SER A 283 5.07 17.83 -8.24
CA SER A 283 5.11 16.86 -9.32
C SER A 283 3.94 15.89 -9.18
N PRO A 284 3.20 15.60 -10.27
CA PRO A 284 2.14 14.61 -10.27
C PRO A 284 2.65 13.17 -10.09
N PHE A 285 3.96 12.97 -10.19
CA PHE A 285 4.57 11.64 -10.23
C PHE A 285 5.30 11.23 -8.94
N ARG A 286 5.35 12.07 -7.89
CA ARG A 286 6.01 11.68 -6.62
C ARG A 286 5.21 10.57 -5.93
N TRP A 287 5.86 9.45 -5.63
CA TRP A 287 5.30 8.31 -4.88
C TRP A 287 5.74 8.38 -3.42
N ASP A 288 4.80 8.30 -2.45
CA ASP A 288 4.95 7.70 -1.08
C ASP A 288 3.95 8.30 -0.03
N PRO A 289 3.33 7.51 0.88
CA PRO A 289 2.64 7.97 2.10
C PRO A 289 3.45 8.93 2.98
N TYR A 290 4.77 8.69 3.11
CA TYR A 290 5.71 9.51 3.85
C TYR A 290 6.18 10.76 3.07
N VAL A 291 5.82 10.91 1.79
CA VAL A 291 6.02 12.16 1.02
C VAL A 291 5.21 13.31 1.60
N VAL A 292 4.16 13.04 2.37
CA VAL A 292 3.53 14.10 3.15
C VAL A 292 4.49 14.72 4.17
N ALA A 293 5.46 13.99 4.72
CA ALA A 293 6.51 14.59 5.55
C ALA A 293 7.61 15.27 4.70
N GLN A 294 7.98 14.67 3.55
CA GLN A 294 9.07 15.19 2.70
C GLN A 294 8.65 16.32 1.75
N SER A 295 7.35 16.56 1.57
CA SER A 295 6.76 17.60 0.72
C SER A 295 5.59 18.32 1.39
N ALA A 296 5.46 18.22 2.72
CA ALA A 296 4.35 18.80 3.51
C ALA A 296 4.06 20.24 3.10
N ASN A 297 5.12 21.05 3.08
CA ASN A 297 5.07 22.47 2.76
C ASN A 297 4.57 22.73 1.34
N VAL A 298 4.79 21.82 0.38
CA VAL A 298 4.28 21.95 -0.99
C VAL A 298 2.76 21.77 -1.00
N TYR A 299 2.25 20.72 -0.36
CA TYR A 299 0.81 20.45 -0.27
C TYR A 299 0.07 21.52 0.54
N GLU A 300 0.65 21.93 1.67
CA GLU A 300 0.07 23.00 2.47
C GLU A 300 0.11 24.34 1.70
N SER A 301 1.17 24.61 0.92
CA SER A 301 1.23 25.79 0.03
C SER A 301 0.13 25.77 -1.03
N MET A 302 -0.18 24.61 -1.64
CA MET A 302 -1.31 24.50 -2.57
C MET A 302 -2.63 24.87 -1.90
N TYR A 303 -2.87 24.35 -0.69
CA TYR A 303 -4.08 24.67 0.07
C TYR A 303 -4.16 26.17 0.38
N ARG A 304 -3.08 26.75 0.93
CA ARG A 304 -3.02 28.17 1.30
C ARG A 304 -3.18 29.08 0.08
N ALA A 305 -2.54 28.75 -1.04
CA ALA A 305 -2.72 29.48 -2.30
C ALA A 305 -4.18 29.42 -2.77
N GLY A 306 -4.82 28.25 -2.69
CA GLY A 306 -6.24 28.08 -3.01
C GLY A 306 -7.16 28.99 -2.18
N LEU A 307 -6.97 29.00 -0.86
CA LEU A 307 -7.73 29.87 0.06
C LEU A 307 -7.52 31.36 -0.23
N LEU A 308 -6.27 31.79 -0.40
CA LEU A 308 -5.94 33.19 -0.69
C LEU A 308 -6.53 33.64 -2.03
N HIS A 309 -6.49 32.80 -3.07
CA HIS A 309 -7.15 33.12 -4.34
C HIS A 309 -8.66 33.28 -4.18
N GLN A 310 -9.30 32.45 -3.35
CA GLN A 310 -10.73 32.58 -3.07
C GLN A 310 -11.03 33.89 -2.34
N GLU A 311 -10.27 34.23 -1.29
CA GLU A 311 -10.41 35.49 -0.55
C GLU A 311 -10.17 36.74 -1.41
N LEU A 312 -9.26 36.64 -2.39
CA LEU A 312 -8.92 37.72 -3.32
C LEU A 312 -9.89 37.81 -4.52
N GLY A 313 -10.92 36.96 -4.58
CA GLY A 313 -11.92 36.99 -5.65
C GLY A 313 -11.48 36.33 -6.97
N ASN A 314 -10.52 35.40 -6.93
CA ASN A 314 -10.01 34.64 -8.08
C ASN A 314 -10.44 33.16 -8.04
N PRO A 315 -11.75 32.84 -8.20
CA PRO A 315 -12.26 31.48 -7.98
C PRO A 315 -11.69 30.44 -8.96
N GLN A 316 -11.31 30.83 -10.18
CA GLN A 316 -10.69 29.90 -11.14
C GLN A 316 -9.31 29.44 -10.67
N LYS A 317 -8.47 30.37 -10.18
CA LYS A 317 -7.16 30.02 -9.63
C LYS A 317 -7.29 29.26 -8.31
N ALA A 318 -8.27 29.60 -7.49
CA ALA A 318 -8.59 28.83 -6.29
C ALA A 318 -8.89 27.36 -6.65
N ARG A 319 -9.80 27.12 -7.61
CA ARG A 319 -10.11 25.78 -8.11
C ARG A 319 -8.90 25.06 -8.70
N PHE A 320 -8.00 25.76 -9.38
CA PHE A 320 -6.76 25.17 -9.88
C PHE A 320 -5.89 24.61 -8.75
N TYR A 321 -5.53 25.43 -7.75
CA TYR A 321 -4.66 24.99 -6.64
C TYR A 321 -5.32 23.94 -5.74
N LEU A 322 -6.62 24.11 -5.47
CA LEU A 322 -7.40 23.12 -4.72
C LEU A 322 -7.56 21.82 -5.53
N GLY A 323 -7.74 21.91 -6.84
CA GLY A 323 -7.79 20.76 -7.74
C GLY A 323 -6.46 20.00 -7.79
N LEU A 324 -5.32 20.72 -7.82
CA LEU A 324 -4.00 20.08 -7.69
C LEU A 324 -3.91 19.30 -6.39
N LEU A 325 -4.30 19.90 -5.26
CA LEU A 325 -4.21 19.23 -3.98
C LEU A 325 -5.15 18.01 -3.91
N GLU A 326 -6.37 18.08 -4.43
CA GLU A 326 -7.24 16.89 -4.54
C GLU A 326 -6.62 15.84 -5.43
N ASP A 327 -5.99 16.25 -6.53
CA ASP A 327 -5.28 15.34 -7.42
C ASP A 327 -4.15 14.61 -6.69
N ARG A 328 -3.36 15.32 -5.86
CA ARG A 328 -2.23 14.79 -5.07
C ARG A 328 -2.63 14.09 -3.77
N LEU A 329 -3.81 14.36 -3.19
CA LEU A 329 -4.31 13.74 -1.94
C LEU A 329 -5.42 12.70 -2.18
N SER A 330 -5.86 12.51 -3.44
CA SER A 330 -6.78 11.44 -3.81
C SER A 330 -6.23 10.05 -3.49
N PHE A 331 -4.94 9.95 -3.19
CA PHE A 331 -4.23 8.75 -2.79
C PHE A 331 -4.45 8.49 -1.28
N VAL A 332 -5.06 7.35 -0.97
CA VAL A 332 -5.38 6.86 0.38
C VAL A 332 -4.09 6.58 1.13
N GLU A 333 -3.54 7.62 1.75
CA GLU A 333 -2.42 7.61 2.70
C GLU A 333 -2.05 9.02 3.19
N ALA A 334 -2.89 10.02 2.91
CA ALA A 334 -2.72 11.34 3.46
C ALA A 334 -2.96 11.27 4.98
N PRO A 335 -2.00 11.68 5.84
CA PRO A 335 -2.21 11.82 7.28
C PRO A 335 -3.53 12.52 7.55
N LEU A 336 -4.26 12.12 8.60
CA LEU A 336 -5.58 12.62 8.99
C LEU A 336 -5.75 14.15 8.83
N LYS A 337 -4.68 14.93 9.10
CA LYS A 337 -4.61 16.39 8.88
C LYS A 337 -5.06 16.80 7.47
N TYR A 338 -4.60 16.11 6.44
CA TYR A 338 -4.86 16.40 5.03
C TYR A 338 -6.21 15.84 4.54
N TYR A 339 -6.73 14.82 5.21
CA TYR A 339 -8.12 14.36 5.00
C TYR A 339 -9.11 15.46 5.41
N THR A 340 -8.90 16.09 6.58
CA THR A 340 -9.75 17.21 7.02
C THR A 340 -9.66 18.39 6.05
N MET A 341 -8.45 18.77 5.61
CA MET A 341 -8.26 19.81 4.59
C MET A 341 -9.01 19.47 3.30
N ARG A 342 -8.93 18.22 2.82
CA ARG A 342 -9.66 17.75 1.63
C ARG A 342 -11.19 17.86 1.80
N GLN A 343 -11.73 17.53 2.97
CA GLN A 343 -13.17 17.65 3.25
C GLN A 343 -13.62 19.12 3.30
N GLU A 344 -12.81 20.01 3.88
CA GLU A 344 -13.04 21.46 3.88
C GLU A 344 -13.00 22.03 2.46
N MET A 345 -12.01 21.63 1.65
CA MET A 345 -11.90 22.03 0.25
C MET A 345 -13.11 21.63 -0.59
N ARG A 346 -13.58 20.39 -0.46
CA ARG A 346 -14.76 19.92 -1.21
C ARG A 346 -16.00 20.76 -0.91
N LYS A 347 -16.15 21.21 0.33
CA LYS A 347 -17.22 22.15 0.71
C LYS A 347 -17.04 23.53 0.07
N GLN A 348 -15.80 23.98 -0.14
CA GLN A 348 -15.50 25.26 -0.79
C GLN A 348 -15.65 25.21 -2.31
N ILE A 349 -15.29 24.11 -2.96
CA ILE A 349 -15.44 23.92 -4.42
C ILE A 349 -16.92 23.81 -4.83
N ALA A 350 -17.76 23.23 -3.96
CA ALA A 350 -19.20 23.07 -4.18
C ALA A 350 -20.01 24.37 -3.99
N ARG A 351 -19.39 25.42 -3.46
CA ARG A 351 -19.96 26.78 -3.33
C ARG A 351 -19.47 27.64 -4.49
#